data_AF-A0AAV4N7W7-F1
#
_entry.id   AF-A0AAV4N7W7-F1
#
_cell.length_a   1.000
_cell.length_b   1.000
_cell.length_c   1.000
_cell.angle_alpha   90.00
_cell.angle_beta   90.00
_cell.angle_gamma   90.00
#
_symmetry.space_group_name_H-M   'P 1'
#
loop_
_entity.id
_entity.type
_entity.pdbx_description
1 polymer ?
#
loop_
_entity_poly.entity_id
_entity_poly.type
_entity_poly.pdbx_seq_one_letter_code
_entity_poly.pdbx_strand_id
1 'polypeptide(L)'
;MRARMNGIVNISWTIGLCILPLLAYFSRSWVTLGLATSSVTIIFLFYYTFLPESPRWLVSQERYEEAAAILYQIGEKWKNERKNVLVQKLQKLGERFKKEKRWT
;
A
#
# COMPACT_ATOMS: atom_id res chain seq x y z
N MET A 1 -7.99 3.22 -13.53
CA MET A 1 -7.44 2.47 -12.36
C MET A 1 -7.64 3.23 -11.04
N ARG A 2 -7.24 4.51 -10.94
CA ARG A 2 -7.34 5.32 -9.71
C ARG A 2 -8.76 5.42 -9.11
N ALA A 3 -9.79 5.60 -9.93
CA ALA A 3 -11.18 5.66 -9.46
C ALA A 3 -11.69 4.34 -8.84
N ARG A 4 -11.30 3.19 -9.41
CA ARG A 4 -11.68 1.86 -8.88
C ARG A 4 -11.00 1.59 -7.54
N MET A 5 -9.73 1.96 -7.39
CA MET A 5 -9.01 1.84 -6.13
C MET A 5 -9.62 2.73 -5.05
N ASN A 6 -9.98 3.97 -5.39
CA ASN A 6 -10.63 4.87 -4.44
C ASN A 6 -12.01 4.35 -4.01
N GLY A 7 -12.79 3.80 -4.95
CA GLY A 7 -14.07 3.17 -4.62
C GLY A 7 -13.94 2.04 -3.60
N ILE A 8 -12.96 1.15 -3.76
CA ILE A 8 -12.71 0.04 -2.82
C ILE A 8 -12.35 0.57 -1.42
N VAL A 9 -11.51 1.60 -1.34
CA VAL A 9 -11.13 2.22 -0.05
C VAL A 9 -12.34 2.83 0.64
N ASN A 10 -13.20 3.55 -0.09
CA ASN A 10 -14.41 4.14 0.48
C ASN A 10 -15.39 3.06 0.96
N ILE A 11 -15.58 1.99 0.18
CA ILE A 11 -16.44 0.86 0.58
C ILE A 11 -15.90 0.21 1.86
N SER A 12 -14.59 -0.05 1.94
CA SER A 12 -13.96 -0.59 3.15
C SER A 12 -14.14 0.33 4.36
N TRP A 13 -14.03 1.64 4.16
CA TRP A 13 -14.22 2.64 5.20
C TRP A 13 -15.67 2.66 5.71
N THR A 14 -16.65 2.67 4.79
CA THR A 14 -18.07 2.61 5.13
C THR A 14 -18.42 1.33 5.88
N ILE A 15 -17.87 0.18 5.46
CA ILE A 15 -18.10 -1.11 6.16
C ILE A 15 -17.58 -1.03 7.61
N GLY A 16 -16.38 -0.49 7.83
CA GLY A 16 -15.83 -0.30 9.18
C GLY A 16 -16.73 0.58 10.05
N LEU A 17 -17.24 1.69 9.48
CA LEU A 17 -18.17 2.58 10.17
C LEU A 17 -19.53 1.95 10.47
N CYS A 18 -20.03 1.02 9.65
CA CYS A 18 -21.27 0.30 9.91
C CYS A 18 -21.10 -0.80 10.97
N ILE A 19 -19.93 -1.45 11.03
CA ILE A 19 -19.64 -2.52 12.00
C ILE A 19 -19.47 -1.97 13.42
N LEU A 20 -18.84 -0.79 13.58
CA LEU A 20 -18.63 -0.16 14.89
C LEU A 20 -19.91 -0.01 15.74
N PRO A 21 -20.99 0.62 15.25
CA PRO A 21 -22.24 0.78 16.02
C PRO A 21 -22.98 -0.55 16.19
N LEU A 22 -22.82 -1.52 15.27
CA LEU A 22 -23.38 -2.86 15.40
C LEU A 22 -22.74 -3.61 16.57
N LEU A 23 -21.40 -3.54 16.69
CA LEU A 23 -20.66 -4.06 17.83
C LEU A 23 -21.02 -3.31 19.12
N ALA A 24 -21.22 -1.98 19.04
CA ALA A 24 -21.64 -1.18 20.19
C ALA A 24 -23.04 -1.52 20.68
N TYR A 25 -23.95 -1.87 19.78
CA TYR A 25 -25.30 -2.30 20.13
C TYR A 25 -25.30 -3.66 20.85
N PHE A 26 -24.49 -4.61 20.38
CA PHE A 26 -24.37 -5.93 21.01
C PHE A 26 -23.58 -5.89 22.32
N SER A 27 -22.64 -4.95 22.46
CA SER A 27 -21.76 -4.87 23.62
C SER A 27 -22.17 -3.77 24.58
N ARG A 28 -22.87 -4.15 25.65
CA ARG A 28 -23.29 -3.25 26.74
C ARG A 28 -22.11 -2.65 27.54
N SER A 29 -20.90 -3.20 27.41
CA SER A 29 -19.69 -2.72 28.10
C SER A 29 -18.74 -2.01 27.15
N TRP A 30 -18.26 -0.83 27.56
CA TRP A 30 -17.31 0.00 26.83
C TRP A 30 -15.91 -0.65 26.71
N VAL A 31 -15.55 -1.54 27.64
CA VAL A 31 -14.26 -2.25 27.64
C VAL A 31 -14.17 -3.22 26.45
N THR A 32 -15.24 -3.95 26.17
CA THR A 32 -15.29 -4.90 25.05
C THR A 32 -15.23 -4.18 23.71
N LEU A 33 -15.77 -2.96 23.61
CA LEU A 33 -15.63 -2.11 22.41
C LEU A 33 -14.18 -1.66 22.19
N GLY A 34 -13.50 -1.25 23.26
CA GLY A 34 -12.08 -0.94 23.23
C GLY A 34 -11.24 -2.13 22.76
N LEU A 35 -11.45 -3.30 23.36
CA LEU A 35 -10.74 -4.53 23.00
C LEU A 35 -11.00 -4.96 21.54
N ALA A 36 -12.25 -4.91 21.07
CA ALA A 36 -12.58 -5.24 19.68
C ALA A 36 -11.88 -4.29 18.69
N THR A 37 -11.91 -2.98 18.98
CA THR A 37 -11.27 -1.97 18.13
C THR A 37 -9.76 -2.16 18.11
N SER A 38 -9.13 -2.32 19.29
CA SER A 38 -7.69 -2.60 19.39
C SER A 38 -7.30 -3.89 18.68
N SER A 39 -8.09 -4.95 18.79
CA SER A 39 -7.84 -6.21 18.09
C SER A 39 -7.85 -6.02 16.57
N VAL A 40 -8.81 -5.28 16.02
CA VAL A 40 -8.86 -4.97 14.58
C VAL A 40 -7.62 -4.15 14.18
N THR A 41 -7.24 -3.13 14.95
CA THR A 41 -6.04 -2.32 14.68
C THR A 41 -4.76 -3.16 14.69
N ILE A 42 -4.63 -4.10 15.62
CA ILE A 42 -3.48 -5.01 15.71
C ILE A 42 -3.39 -5.89 14.46
N ILE A 43 -4.51 -6.46 13.99
CA ILE A 43 -4.54 -7.25 12.76
C ILE A 43 -4.10 -6.40 11.55
N PHE A 44 -4.55 -5.15 11.47
CA PHE A 44 -4.11 -4.21 10.43
C PHE A 44 -2.62 -3.87 10.53
N LEU A 45 -2.08 -3.72 11.74
CA LEU A 45 -0.64 -3.49 11.97
C LEU A 45 0.21 -4.68 11.51
N PHE A 46 -0.21 -5.90 11.82
CA PHE A 46 0.45 -7.10 11.30
C PHE A 46 0.35 -7.17 9.77
N TYR A 47 -0.81 -6.84 9.19
CA TYR A 47 -0.94 -6.82 7.73
C TYR A 47 0.00 -5.82 7.06
N TYR A 48 0.24 -4.66 7.69
CA TYR A 48 1.17 -3.65 7.18
C TYR A 48 2.61 -4.17 7.08
N THR A 49 3.08 -4.99 8.03
CA THR A 49 4.45 -5.51 8.00
C THR A 49 4.67 -6.57 6.91
N PHE A 50 3.62 -7.27 6.49
CA PHE A 50 3.68 -8.22 5.38
C PHE A 50 3.60 -7.56 4.00
N LEU A 51 3.11 -6.32 3.90
CA LEU A 51 2.93 -5.65 2.63
C LEU A 51 4.29 -5.14 2.11
N PRO A 52 4.82 -5.65 0.98
CA PRO A 52 6.08 -5.15 0.44
C PRO A 52 5.94 -3.67 0.10
N GLU A 53 6.97 -2.89 0.41
CA GLU A 53 6.98 -1.45 0.13
C GLU A 53 6.63 -1.17 -1.34
N SER A 54 5.85 -0.12 -1.58
CA SER A 54 5.38 0.15 -2.93
C SER A 54 6.57 0.48 -3.85
N PRO A 55 6.70 -0.19 -5.02
CA PRO A 55 7.82 0.04 -5.94
C PRO A 55 7.94 1.50 -6.40
N ARG A 56 6.80 2.21 -6.46
CA ARG A 56 6.76 3.64 -6.82
C ARG A 56 7.39 4.52 -5.75
N TRP A 57 7.23 4.17 -4.47
CA TRP A 57 7.85 4.90 -3.37
C TRP A 57 9.37 4.71 -3.36
N LEU A 58 9.85 3.48 -3.57
CA LEU A 58 11.30 3.20 -3.68
C LEU A 58 11.96 3.92 -4.85
N VAL A 59 11.28 4.05 -6.00
CA VAL A 59 11.75 4.87 -7.13
C VAL A 59 11.86 6.35 -6.75
N SER A 60 11.00 6.85 -5.88
CA SER A 60 11.08 8.24 -5.38
C SER A 60 12.16 8.46 -4.33
N GLN A 61 12.62 7.40 -3.66
CA GLN A 61 13.70 7.43 -2.67
C GLN A 61 15.07 7.12 -3.29
N GLU A 62 15.16 7.09 -4.63
CA GLU A 62 16.37 6.75 -5.39
C GLU A 62 16.95 5.34 -5.08
N ARG A 63 16.18 4.48 -4.40
CA ARG A 63 16.53 3.09 -4.06
C ARG A 63 16.10 2.14 -5.18
N TYR A 64 16.73 2.28 -6.34
CA TYR A 64 16.33 1.57 -7.57
C TYR A 64 16.59 0.06 -7.54
N GLU A 65 17.60 -0.40 -6.80
CA GLU A 65 17.93 -1.84 -6.70
C GLU A 65 16.87 -2.63 -5.93
N GLU A 66 16.34 -2.05 -4.86
CA GLU A 66 15.28 -2.66 -4.05
C GLU A 66 13.94 -2.60 -4.76
N ALA A 67 13.66 -1.49 -5.45
CA ALA A 67 12.50 -1.39 -6.35
C ALA A 67 12.52 -2.49 -7.41
N ALA A 68 13.70 -2.75 -8.02
CA ALA A 68 13.86 -3.80 -9.00
C ALA A 68 13.65 -5.21 -8.40
N ALA A 69 14.16 -5.46 -7.18
CA ALA A 69 13.96 -6.74 -6.49
C ALA A 69 12.47 -7.01 -6.19
N ILE A 70 11.76 -6.00 -5.68
CA ILE A 70 10.32 -6.11 -5.39
C ILE A 70 9.52 -6.28 -6.70
N LEU A 71 9.87 -5.55 -7.77
CA LEU A 71 9.22 -5.72 -9.09
C LEU A 71 9.46 -7.11 -9.69
N TYR A 72 10.60 -7.72 -9.43
CA TYR A 72 10.92 -9.08 -9.88
C TYR A 72 10.14 -10.14 -9.09
N GLN A 73 9.88 -9.90 -7.80
CA GLN A 73 9.01 -10.76 -6.98
C GLN A 73 7.54 -10.65 -7.39
N ILE A 74 7.06 -9.45 -7.70
CA ILE A 74 5.63 -9.20 -7.98
C ILE A 74 5.28 -9.46 -9.46
N GLY A 75 6.20 -9.19 -10.39
CA GLY A 75 5.90 -9.15 -11.81
C GLY A 75 6.56 -10.26 -12.61
N GLU A 76 5.76 -11.25 -13.02
CA GLU A 76 6.16 -12.28 -14.00
C GLU A 76 6.64 -11.66 -15.33
N LYS A 77 6.08 -10.49 -15.70
CA LYS A 77 6.51 -9.71 -16.87
C LYS A 77 7.95 -9.17 -16.78
N TRP A 78 8.43 -8.87 -15.58
CA TRP A 78 9.76 -8.30 -15.39
C TRP A 78 10.83 -9.37 -15.16
N LYS A 79 10.41 -10.64 -15.04
CA LYS A 79 11.28 -11.80 -14.81
C LYS A 79 12.24 -12.07 -15.97
N ASN A 80 11.85 -11.76 -17.21
CA ASN A 80 12.68 -12.02 -18.39
C ASN A 80 13.75 -10.93 -18.65
N GLU A 81 13.71 -9.80 -17.93
CA GLU A 81 14.64 -8.68 -18.16
C GLU A 81 15.84 -8.72 -17.22
N ARG A 82 17.02 -8.43 -17.77
CA ARG A 82 18.27 -8.32 -16.99
C ARG A 82 18.08 -7.25 -15.91
N LYS A 83 18.37 -7.58 -14.64
CA LYS A 83 18.23 -6.66 -13.47
C LYS A 83 18.81 -5.27 -13.76
N ASN A 84 19.96 -5.20 -14.41
CA ASN A 84 20.65 -3.94 -14.75
C ASN A 84 19.85 -3.07 -15.73
N VAL A 85 19.12 -3.67 -16.68
CA VAL A 85 18.27 -2.95 -17.64
C VAL A 85 17.02 -2.40 -16.94
N LEU A 86 16.45 -3.17 -16.01
CA LEU A 86 15.30 -2.74 -15.21
C LEU A 86 15.67 -1.55 -14.32
N VAL A 87 16.81 -1.61 -13.63
CA VAL A 87 17.33 -0.50 -12.81
C VAL A 87 17.52 0.77 -13.65
N GLN A 88 18.09 0.67 -14.85
CA GLN A 88 18.21 1.84 -15.75
C GLN A 88 16.87 2.40 -16.21
N LYS A 89 15.88 1.54 -16.51
CA LYS A 89 14.51 1.98 -16.84
C LYS A 89 13.89 2.74 -15.66
N LEU A 90 14.07 2.23 -14.43
CA LEU A 90 13.56 2.87 -13.21
C LEU A 90 14.26 4.20 -12.91
N GLN A 91 15.56 4.31 -13.14
CA GLN A 91 16.30 5.58 -13.03
C GLN A 91 15.78 6.64 -14.01
N LYS A 92 15.63 6.28 -15.29
CA LYS A 92 15.06 7.18 -16.31
C LYS A 92 13.64 7.63 -15.95
N LEU A 93 12.86 6.73 -15.35
CA LEU A 93 11.51 7.02 -14.90
C LEU A 93 11.49 7.96 -13.68
N GLY A 94 12.40 7.76 -12.72
CA GLY A 94 12.60 8.66 -11.57
C GLY A 94 12.98 10.07 -11.98
N GLU A 95 13.93 10.21 -12.91
CA GLU A 95 14.33 11.51 -13.49
C GLU A 95 13.18 12.22 -14.20
N ARG A 96 12.34 11.46 -14.93
CA ARG A 96 11.14 12.00 -15.57
C ARG A 96 10.15 12.55 -14.54
N PHE A 97 9.89 11.82 -13.46
CA PHE A 97 9.03 12.28 -12.37
C PHE A 97 9.60 13.52 -11.65
N LYS A 98 10.92 13.56 -11.42
CA LYS A 98 11.62 14.72 -10.83
C LYS A 98 11.50 15.97 -11.71
N LYS A 99 11.58 15.79 -13.03
CA LYS A 99 11.38 16.87 -14.00
C LYS A 99 9.93 17.35 -14.04
N GLU A 100 8.96 16.45 -14.01
CA GLU A 100 7.53 16.79 -14.05
C GLU A 100 7.08 17.52 -12.78
N LYS A 101 7.58 17.11 -11.61
CA LYS A 101 7.31 17.77 -10.32
C LYS A 101 8.03 19.11 -10.14
N ARG A 102 9.05 19.41 -10.95
CA ARG A 102 9.79 20.69 -10.91
C ARG A 102 8.98 21.85 -11.49
N TRP A 103 8.00 21.57 -12.35
CA TRP A 103 7.17 22.57 -13.03
C TRP A 103 5.77 22.71 -12.42
N THR A 104 5.52 22.09 -11.27
CA THR A 104 4.29 22.17 -10.46
C THR A 104 4.63 22.63 -9.06
#